data_AF-A0A9Q6A9N6-F1
#
_entry.id   AF-A0A9Q6A9N6-F1
#
_cell.length_a   1.000
_cell.length_b   1.000
_cell.length_c   1.000
_cell.angle_alpha   90.00
_cell.angle_beta   90.00
_cell.angle_gamma   90.00
#
_symmetry.space_group_name_H-M   'P 1'
#
loop_
_entity.id
_entity.type
_entity.pdbx_description
1 polymer ?
#
loop_
_entity_poly.entity_id
_entity_poly.type
_entity_poly.pdbx_seq_one_letter_code
_entity_poly.pdbx_strand_id
1 'polypeptide(L)'
;MWFIKKKIKKEPNKLKEVLENWNDEELIEYITYSFSYFHNNNPRIELNRLRGLDKDTITLAIARMIQIEEAYDNSKIASGIVVGTFFIKAVVDFLKFNIDEKSFNYLLSLFYAVVMAAVFFLLVTFGVNKGKKHRSNASRYRSLLEQVKLEKEK
;
A
#
# COMPACT_ATOMS: atom_id res chain seq x y z
N MET A 1 14.58 -5.42 -2.04
CA MET A 1 14.16 -5.74 -0.66
C MET A 1 13.48 -7.10 -0.68
N TRP A 2 14.23 -8.09 -0.24
CA TRP A 2 13.95 -9.52 -0.35
C TRP A 2 13.46 -9.98 1.02
N PHE A 3 12.16 -9.83 1.30
CA PHE A 3 11.59 -10.31 2.56
C PHE A 3 10.31 -11.10 2.29
N ILE A 4 10.45 -12.40 2.53
CA ILE A 4 9.42 -13.34 2.96
C ILE A 4 8.34 -13.62 1.91
N LYS A 5 8.67 -14.46 0.92
CA LYS A 5 7.68 -15.43 0.42
C LYS A 5 7.36 -16.40 1.56
N LYS A 6 6.51 -16.00 2.51
CA LYS A 6 5.75 -16.99 3.28
C LYS A 6 4.87 -17.67 2.24
N LYS A 7 5.30 -18.83 1.75
CA LYS A 7 4.38 -19.75 1.07
C LYS A 7 3.17 -19.82 2.00
N ILE A 8 2.01 -19.36 1.54
CA ILE A 8 0.74 -19.66 2.21
C ILE A 8 0.66 -21.18 2.13
N LYS A 9 1.17 -21.81 3.19
CA LYS A 9 1.41 -23.25 3.25
C LYS A 9 0.08 -23.82 3.70
N LYS A 10 -0.55 -24.51 2.75
CA LYS A 10 -1.81 -25.26 2.87
C LYS A 10 -3.04 -24.36 2.69
N GLU A 11 -3.97 -24.91 1.92
CA GLU A 11 -5.34 -24.41 1.74
C GLU A 11 -5.85 -23.78 3.04
N PRO A 12 -6.27 -22.50 3.03
CA PRO A 12 -6.90 -21.93 4.21
C PRO A 12 -8.20 -22.72 4.44
N ASN A 13 -8.14 -23.71 5.33
CA ASN A 13 -9.32 -24.37 5.86
C ASN A 13 -10.24 -23.38 6.60
N LYS A 14 -9.82 -22.13 6.81
CA LYS A 14 -10.66 -21.04 7.29
C LYS A 14 -10.27 -19.70 6.64
N LEU A 15 -10.83 -19.41 5.45
CA LEU A 15 -10.86 -18.04 4.91
C LEU A 15 -11.38 -17.04 5.96
N LYS A 16 -12.31 -17.51 6.81
CA LYS A 16 -12.79 -16.82 8.00
C LYS A 16 -11.67 -16.34 8.94
N GLU A 17 -10.69 -17.19 9.25
CA GLU A 17 -9.58 -16.84 10.15
C GLU A 17 -8.69 -15.73 9.57
N VAL A 18 -8.48 -15.75 8.25
CA VAL A 18 -7.74 -14.69 7.55
C VAL A 18 -8.47 -13.35 7.67
N LEU A 19 -9.80 -13.36 7.49
CA LEU A 19 -10.61 -12.15 7.52
C LEU A 19 -10.84 -11.60 8.93
N GLU A 20 -10.85 -12.46 9.94
CA GLU A 20 -11.10 -12.07 11.33
C GLU A 20 -9.82 -11.72 12.08
N ASN A 21 -8.76 -12.53 11.95
CA ASN A 21 -7.65 -12.52 12.91
C ASN A 21 -6.33 -11.99 12.36
N TRP A 22 -6.14 -11.96 11.04
CA TRP A 22 -4.90 -11.45 10.47
C TRP A 22 -4.83 -9.94 10.62
N ASN A 23 -3.62 -9.37 10.70
CA ASN A 23 -3.47 -7.92 10.66
C ASN A 23 -3.71 -7.38 9.23
N ASP A 24 -3.87 -6.06 9.10
CA ASP A 24 -4.22 -5.46 7.80
C ASP A 24 -3.12 -5.64 6.74
N GLU A 25 -1.84 -5.61 7.11
CA GLU A 25 -0.75 -5.83 6.16
C GLU A 25 -0.75 -7.28 5.61
N GLU A 26 -0.90 -8.27 6.48
CA GLU A 26 -1.00 -9.69 6.12
C GLU A 26 -2.26 -9.97 5.30
N LEU A 27 -3.39 -9.34 5.64
CA LEU A 27 -4.63 -9.44 4.90
C LEU A 27 -4.49 -8.85 3.49
N ILE A 28 -3.84 -7.70 3.36
CA ILE A 28 -3.56 -7.07 2.06
C ILE A 28 -2.62 -7.92 1.23
N GLU A 29 -1.60 -8.52 1.82
CA GLU A 29 -0.71 -9.46 1.14
C GLU A 29 -1.47 -10.71 0.68
N TYR A 30 -2.34 -11.27 1.53
CA TYR A 30 -3.21 -12.39 1.17
C TYR A 30 -4.10 -12.04 -0.02
N ILE A 31 -4.82 -10.91 0.03
CA ILE A 31 -5.71 -10.48 -1.05
C ILE A 31 -4.90 -10.23 -2.32
N THR A 32 -3.75 -9.57 -2.20
CA THR A 32 -2.86 -9.31 -3.33
C THR A 32 -2.38 -10.60 -3.96
N TYR A 33 -2.03 -11.61 -3.17
CA TYR A 33 -1.60 -12.91 -3.70
C TYR A 33 -2.76 -13.70 -4.32
N SER A 34 -3.90 -13.75 -3.63
CA SER A 34 -5.05 -14.56 -4.00
C SER A 34 -5.86 -13.99 -5.18
N PHE A 35 -5.87 -12.65 -5.34
CA PHE A 35 -6.70 -11.93 -6.31
C PHE A 35 -5.94 -11.00 -7.28
N SER A 36 -4.60 -11.01 -7.26
CA SER A 36 -3.81 -10.21 -8.21
C SER A 36 -4.19 -10.53 -9.66
N TYR A 37 -4.23 -9.49 -10.49
CA TYR A 37 -4.40 -9.58 -11.94
C TYR A 37 -3.38 -10.52 -12.61
N PHE A 38 -2.22 -10.69 -11.98
CA PHE A 38 -1.10 -11.50 -12.49
C PHE A 38 -1.04 -12.92 -11.91
N HIS A 39 -1.91 -13.29 -10.96
CA HIS A 39 -1.94 -14.66 -10.44
C HIS A 39 -3.06 -15.45 -11.10
N ASN A 40 -2.72 -16.63 -11.62
CA ASN A 40 -3.59 -17.53 -12.36
C ASN A 40 -4.58 -18.28 -11.44
N ASN A 41 -5.09 -17.61 -10.41
CA ASN A 41 -6.07 -18.17 -9.50
C ASN A 41 -7.45 -18.09 -10.16
N ASN A 42 -8.16 -19.22 -10.21
CA ASN A 42 -9.49 -19.29 -10.78
C ASN A 42 -10.47 -18.45 -9.94
N PRO A 43 -11.00 -17.33 -10.46
CA PRO A 43 -11.86 -16.43 -9.70
C PRO A 43 -13.11 -17.13 -9.13
N ARG A 44 -13.57 -18.21 -9.79
CA ARG A 44 -14.73 -18.99 -9.35
C ARG A 44 -14.47 -19.76 -8.06
N ILE A 45 -13.26 -20.26 -7.85
CA ILE A 45 -12.91 -21.03 -6.65
C ILE A 45 -12.99 -20.11 -5.43
N GLU A 46 -12.38 -18.95 -5.51
CA GLU A 46 -12.33 -18.01 -4.39
C GLU A 46 -13.70 -17.37 -4.11
N LEU A 47 -14.50 -17.12 -5.15
CA LEU A 47 -15.88 -16.66 -5.00
C LEU A 47 -16.77 -17.72 -4.32
N ASN A 48 -16.59 -19.01 -4.64
CA ASN A 48 -17.25 -20.09 -3.91
C ASN A 48 -16.80 -20.18 -2.44
N ARG A 49 -15.55 -19.89 -2.14
CA ARG A 49 -15.05 -19.86 -0.75
C ARG A 49 -15.66 -18.70 0.04
N LEU A 50 -15.82 -17.53 -0.59
CA LEU A 50 -16.54 -16.39 0.00
C LEU A 50 -18.01 -16.72 0.27
N ARG A 51 -18.68 -17.43 -0.64
CA ARG A 51 -20.07 -17.89 -0.44
C ARG A 51 -20.22 -18.83 0.74
N GLY A 52 -19.17 -19.57 1.12
CA GLY A 52 -19.14 -20.43 2.29
C GLY A 52 -19.07 -19.68 3.64
N LEU A 53 -18.82 -18.37 3.63
CA LEU A 53 -18.74 -17.57 4.86
C LEU A 53 -20.12 -17.17 5.40
N ASP A 54 -20.21 -16.97 6.72
CA ASP A 54 -21.38 -16.37 7.35
C ASP A 54 -21.48 -14.86 7.07
N LYS A 55 -22.68 -14.31 7.24
CA LYS A 55 -22.99 -12.91 6.92
C LYS A 55 -22.20 -11.93 7.79
N ASP A 56 -21.93 -12.29 9.03
CA ASP A 56 -21.20 -11.45 9.99
C ASP A 56 -19.73 -11.34 9.57
N THR A 57 -19.11 -12.46 9.18
CA THR A 57 -17.74 -12.51 8.66
C THR A 57 -17.61 -11.67 7.39
N ILE A 58 -18.57 -11.76 6.47
CA ILE A 58 -18.57 -10.94 5.24
C ILE A 58 -18.70 -9.45 5.58
N THR A 59 -19.57 -9.10 6.53
CA THR A 59 -19.78 -7.71 6.95
C THR A 59 -18.53 -7.13 7.62
N LEU A 60 -17.88 -7.90 8.49
CA LEU A 60 -16.60 -7.54 9.10
C LEU A 60 -15.52 -7.34 8.04
N ALA A 61 -15.39 -8.28 7.09
CA ALA A 61 -14.40 -8.18 6.02
C ALA A 61 -14.59 -6.92 5.17
N ILE A 62 -15.84 -6.54 4.85
CA ILE A 62 -16.14 -5.28 4.16
C ILE A 62 -15.68 -4.08 4.98
N ALA A 63 -16.00 -4.04 6.28
CA ALA A 63 -15.59 -2.96 7.16
C ALA A 63 -14.06 -2.80 7.20
N ARG A 64 -13.33 -3.92 7.27
CA ARG A 64 -11.87 -3.93 7.21
C ARG A 64 -11.33 -3.42 5.87
N MET A 65 -11.96 -3.78 4.75
CA MET A 65 -11.56 -3.23 3.44
C MET A 65 -11.74 -1.72 3.36
N ILE A 66 -12.82 -1.18 3.94
CA ILE A 66 -13.05 0.27 4.01
C ILE A 66 -11.96 0.95 4.84
N GLN A 67 -11.60 0.39 6.00
CA GLN A 67 -10.52 0.91 6.83
C GLN A 67 -9.18 0.91 6.09
N ILE A 68 -8.87 -0.15 5.34
CA ILE A 68 -7.67 -0.24 4.51
C ILE A 68 -7.70 0.83 3.40
N GLU A 69 -8.82 0.99 2.69
CA GLU A 69 -8.97 2.02 1.66
C GLU A 69 -8.71 3.43 2.21
N GLU A 70 -9.19 3.72 3.42
CA GLU A 70 -8.98 5.00 4.09
C GLU A 70 -7.55 5.19 4.61
N ALA A 71 -6.96 4.13 5.19
CA ALA A 71 -5.58 4.14 5.69
C ALA A 71 -4.55 4.37 4.58
N TYR A 72 -4.81 3.85 3.38
CA TYR A 72 -3.96 4.05 2.20
C TYR A 72 -4.52 5.13 1.25
N ASP A 73 -5.41 6.01 1.73
CA ASP A 73 -5.79 7.19 0.97
C ASP A 73 -4.65 8.21 0.95
N ASN A 74 -3.93 8.19 -0.17
CA ASN A 74 -2.79 9.05 -0.42
C ASN A 74 -3.15 10.55 -0.52
N SER A 75 -4.42 10.94 -0.39
CA SER A 75 -4.85 12.35 -0.32
C SER A 75 -4.13 13.13 0.78
N LYS A 76 -3.73 12.45 1.87
CA LYS A 76 -2.99 13.03 3.01
C LYS A 76 -1.48 13.18 2.78
N ILE A 77 -0.94 12.71 1.66
CA ILE A 77 0.51 12.77 1.36
C ILE A 77 0.94 14.17 0.88
N ALA A 78 0.00 14.99 0.39
CA ALA A 78 0.29 16.32 -0.17
C ALA A 78 1.03 17.23 0.83
N SER A 79 0.63 17.23 2.11
CA SER A 79 1.30 18.01 3.16
C SER A 79 2.73 17.52 3.42
N GLY A 80 2.96 16.21 3.40
CA GLY A 80 4.29 15.61 3.56
C GLY A 80 5.25 15.96 2.41
N ILE A 81 4.75 16.06 1.18
CA ILE A 81 5.54 16.51 0.02
C ILE A 81 5.99 17.95 0.22
N VAL A 82 5.09 18.84 0.65
CA VAL A 82 5.40 20.26 0.89
C VAL A 82 6.46 20.40 2.00
N VAL A 83 6.29 19.72 3.14
CA VAL A 83 7.29 19.78 4.22
C VAL A 83 8.65 19.25 3.75
N GLY A 84 8.66 18.16 2.99
CA GLY A 84 9.90 17.57 2.46
C GLY A 84 10.66 18.50 1.52
N THR A 85 9.98 19.24 0.65
CA THR A 85 10.65 20.21 -0.24
C THR A 85 11.24 21.39 0.53
N PHE A 86 10.55 21.91 1.53
CA PHE A 86 11.09 22.94 2.43
C PHE A 86 12.31 22.44 3.20
N PHE A 87 12.28 21.19 3.68
CA PHE A 87 13.41 20.60 4.39
C PHE A 87 14.64 20.44 3.50
N ILE A 88 14.48 19.93 2.27
CA ILE A 88 15.59 19.83 1.31
C ILE A 88 16.20 21.20 1.05
N LYS A 89 15.37 22.23 0.84
CA LYS A 89 15.85 23.59 0.64
C LYS A 89 16.67 24.08 1.85
N ALA A 90 16.15 23.91 3.07
CA ALA A 90 16.86 24.32 4.28
C ALA A 90 18.22 23.63 4.45
N VAL A 91 18.31 22.33 4.13
CA VAL A 91 19.58 21.58 4.14
C VAL A 91 20.56 22.13 3.09
N VAL A 92 20.08 22.47 1.90
CA VAL A 92 20.93 23.04 0.84
C VAL A 92 21.42 24.43 1.22
N ASP A 93 20.55 25.28 1.77
CA ASP A 93 20.93 26.62 2.23
C ASP A 93 21.95 26.54 3.38
N PHE A 94 21.80 25.57 4.29
CA PHE A 94 22.79 25.29 5.34
C PHE A 94 24.13 24.84 4.78
N LEU A 95 24.15 23.91 3.81
CA LEU A 95 25.39 23.41 3.20
C LEU A 95 26.11 24.46 2.37
N LYS A 96 25.40 25.47 1.86
CA LYS A 96 25.98 26.60 1.11
C LYS A 96 26.50 27.71 2.02
N PHE A 97 26.22 27.66 3.32
CA PHE A 97 26.54 28.73 4.23
C PHE A 97 28.05 29.02 4.23
N ASN A 98 28.41 30.25 3.87
CA ASN A 98 29.79 30.74 3.86
C ASN A 98 30.73 30.08 2.82
N ILE A 99 30.17 29.49 1.75
CA ILE A 99 30.93 28.93 0.62
C ILE A 99 31.00 29.93 -0.53
N ASP A 100 32.18 30.12 -1.11
CA ASP A 100 32.37 30.90 -2.35
C ASP A 100 31.70 30.18 -3.53
N GLU A 101 30.87 30.90 -4.28
CA GLU A 101 30.09 30.40 -5.42
C GLU A 101 30.97 29.83 -6.55
N LYS A 102 32.23 30.25 -6.65
CA LYS A 102 33.18 29.73 -7.65
C LYS A 102 33.95 28.50 -7.17
N SER A 103 33.78 28.10 -5.92
CA SER A 103 34.53 26.98 -5.35
C SER A 103 33.97 25.63 -5.80
N PHE A 104 34.85 24.63 -5.85
CA PHE A 104 34.45 23.24 -6.08
C PHE A 104 33.45 22.74 -5.01
N ASN A 105 33.55 23.25 -3.79
CA ASN A 105 32.64 22.93 -2.68
C ASN A 105 31.20 23.40 -2.97
N TYR A 106 31.03 24.53 -3.68
CA TYR A 106 29.72 24.99 -4.11
C TYR A 106 29.08 24.01 -5.11
N LEU A 107 29.82 23.55 -6.11
CA LEU A 107 29.36 22.53 -7.06
C LEU A 107 29.00 21.22 -6.35
N LEU A 108 29.79 20.82 -5.36
CA LEU A 108 29.55 19.60 -4.57
C LEU A 108 28.28 19.71 -3.71
N SER A 109 28.00 20.90 -3.15
CA SER A 109 26.77 21.18 -2.40
C SER A 109 25.52 21.11 -3.30
N LEU A 110 25.61 21.61 -4.53
CA LEU A 110 24.54 21.52 -5.52
C LEU A 110 24.31 20.07 -5.98
N PHE A 111 25.38 19.30 -6.19
CA PHE A 111 25.27 17.88 -6.50
C PHE A 111 24.56 17.12 -5.37
N TYR A 112 24.92 17.40 -4.11
CA TYR A 112 24.25 16.82 -2.96
C TYR A 112 22.76 17.16 -2.91
N ALA A 113 22.39 18.41 -3.24
CA ALA A 113 21.00 18.84 -3.35
C ALA A 113 20.21 17.98 -4.35
N VAL A 114 20.78 17.76 -5.54
CA VAL A 114 20.15 16.96 -6.60
C VAL A 114 19.99 15.50 -6.17
N VAL A 115 21.01 14.90 -5.56
CA VAL A 115 20.94 13.52 -5.05
C VAL A 115 19.88 13.39 -3.96
N MET A 116 19.82 14.31 -3.00
CA MET A 116 18.81 14.32 -1.95
C MET A 116 17.39 14.47 -2.51
N ALA A 117 17.20 15.35 -3.48
CA ALA A 117 15.91 15.51 -4.17
C ALA A 117 15.50 14.23 -4.90
N ALA A 118 16.44 13.56 -5.60
CA ALA A 118 16.19 12.30 -6.28
C ALA A 118 15.80 11.18 -5.30
N VAL A 119 16.52 11.05 -4.17
CA VAL A 119 16.20 10.07 -3.12
C VAL A 119 14.81 10.33 -2.53
N PHE A 120 14.51 11.59 -2.19
CA PHE A 120 13.19 11.96 -1.67
C PHE A 120 12.07 11.65 -2.67
N PHE A 121 12.27 11.99 -3.95
CA PHE A 121 11.32 11.68 -5.01
C PHE A 121 11.06 10.17 -5.13
N LEU A 122 12.11 9.34 -5.05
CA LEU A 122 11.97 7.89 -5.10
C LEU A 122 11.20 7.35 -3.88
N LEU A 123 11.47 7.86 -2.68
CA LEU A 123 10.75 7.46 -1.45
C LEU A 123 9.26 7.80 -1.54
N VAL A 124 8.93 9.03 -1.95
CA VAL A 124 7.54 9.47 -2.14
C VAL A 124 6.85 8.61 -3.20
N THR A 125 7.49 8.40 -4.35
CA THR A 125 6.92 7.61 -5.45
C THR A 125 6.68 6.17 -5.03
N PHE A 126 7.60 5.57 -4.27
CA PHE A 126 7.45 4.21 -3.77
C PHE A 126 6.30 4.10 -2.76
N GLY A 127 6.19 5.04 -1.82
CA GLY A 127 5.10 5.10 -0.85
C GLY A 127 3.73 5.27 -1.51
N VAL A 128 3.62 6.22 -2.44
CA VAL A 128 2.39 6.49 -3.21
C VAL A 128 1.98 5.26 -4.02
N ASN A 129 2.91 4.64 -4.74
CA ASN A 129 2.62 3.46 -5.56
C ASN A 129 2.21 2.26 -4.70
N LYS A 130 2.86 2.06 -3.54
CA LYS A 130 2.48 1.03 -2.56
C LYS A 130 1.04 1.27 -2.06
N GLY A 131 0.72 2.48 -1.62
CA GLY A 131 -0.62 2.85 -1.16
C GLY A 131 -1.69 2.68 -2.24
N LYS A 132 -1.44 3.15 -3.48
CA LYS A 132 -2.35 2.97 -4.62
C LYS A 132 -2.68 1.50 -4.87
N LYS A 133 -1.66 0.63 -4.85
CA LYS A 133 -1.83 -0.81 -5.06
C LYS A 133 -2.67 -1.44 -3.95
N HIS A 134 -2.39 -1.12 -2.69
CA HIS A 134 -3.14 -1.66 -1.55
C HIS A 134 -4.60 -1.23 -1.56
N ARG A 135 -4.87 0.07 -1.77
CA ARG A 135 -6.23 0.61 -1.92
C ARG A 135 -6.99 -0.03 -3.08
N SER A 136 -6.35 -0.17 -4.26
CA SER A 136 -7.00 -0.79 -5.42
C SER A 136 -7.35 -2.25 -5.18
N ASN A 137 -6.49 -3.00 -4.49
CA ASN A 137 -6.75 -4.41 -4.18
C ASN A 137 -7.85 -4.57 -3.13
N ALA A 138 -7.86 -3.72 -2.10
CA ALA A 138 -8.91 -3.69 -1.08
C ALA A 138 -10.28 -3.37 -1.70
N SER A 139 -10.37 -2.35 -2.55
CA SER A 139 -11.61 -2.00 -3.27
C SER A 139 -12.11 -3.13 -4.18
N ARG A 140 -11.21 -3.81 -4.88
CA ARG A 140 -11.59 -4.96 -5.71
C ARG A 140 -12.10 -6.12 -4.86
N TYR A 141 -11.50 -6.39 -3.71
CA TYR A 141 -11.95 -7.46 -2.82
C TYR A 141 -13.27 -7.11 -2.14
N ARG A 142 -13.44 -5.85 -1.74
CA ARG A 142 -14.69 -5.31 -1.21
C ARG A 142 -15.86 -5.53 -2.17
N SER A 143 -15.69 -5.24 -3.46
CA SER A 143 -16.79 -5.41 -4.42
C SER A 143 -17.22 -6.88 -4.57
N LEU A 144 -16.29 -7.83 -4.41
CA LEU A 144 -16.61 -9.27 -4.38
C LEU A 144 -17.39 -9.65 -3.12
N LEU A 145 -16.98 -9.13 -1.96
CA LEU A 145 -17.70 -9.33 -0.70
C LEU A 145 -19.12 -8.75 -0.76
N GLU A 146 -19.29 -7.56 -1.34
CA GLU A 146 -20.59 -6.92 -1.53
C GLU A 146 -21.49 -7.75 -2.47
N GLN A 147 -20.95 -8.30 -3.57
CA GLN A 147 -21.70 -9.22 -4.43
C GLN A 147 -22.18 -10.46 -3.68
N VAL A 148 -21.30 -11.12 -2.92
CA VAL A 148 -21.66 -12.32 -2.15
C VAL A 148 -22.66 -11.99 -1.03
N LYS A 149 -22.55 -10.81 -0.41
CA LYS A 149 -23.54 -10.34 0.56
C LYS A 149 -24.92 -10.20 -0.07
N LEU A 150 -25.00 -9.56 -1.24
CA LEU A 150 -26.26 -9.40 -1.98
C LEU A 150 -26.85 -10.74 -2.44
N GLU A 151 -26.02 -11.70 -2.84
CA GLU A 151 -26.46 -13.05 -3.19
C GLU A 151 -27.11 -13.78 -1.99
N LYS A 152 -26.64 -13.53 -0.77
CA LYS A 152 -27.17 -14.15 0.47
C LYS A 152 -28.40 -13.44 1.04
N GLU A 153 -28.69 -12.23 0.57
CA GLU A 153 -29.87 -11.45 0.98
C GLU A 153 -31.07 -11.67 0.05
N LYS A 154 -30.86 -12.34 -1.08
CA LYS A 154 -31.90 -12.82 -1.99
C LYS A 154 -32.38 -14.22 -1.60
#